data_AF-A0A0P0CZS9-F1
#
_entry.id   AF-A0A0P0CZS9-F1
#
_cell.length_a   1.000
_cell.length_b   1.000
_cell.length_c   1.000
_cell.angle_alpha   90.00
_cell.angle_beta   90.00
_cell.angle_gamma   90.00
#
_symmetry.space_group_name_H-M   'P 1'
#
loop_
_entity.id
_entity.type
_entity.pdbx_description
1 polymer ?
#
loop_
_entity_poly.entity_id
_entity_poly.type
_entity_poly.pdbx_seq_one_letter_code
_entity_poly.pdbx_strand_id
1 'polypeptide(L)'
;MLGGNDLYIAVSTGKKISKIDITDPIPTTATEFISGFTGRPYGLLLHGNDLYVSEFSSGDLSKIDIAAPSPTLTTVSLSLIVSMYPNPADGYVKTLGVTEAVNFKIFNVLGVEIFSGKISDSQQIDTKILTQGIYYLELENIKTMRFIKKK
;
A
#
# COMPACT_ATOMS: atom_id res chain seq x y z
N MET A 1 19.65 -13.66 1.23
CA MET A 1 19.78 -12.48 2.12
C MET A 1 20.32 -12.95 3.45
N LEU A 2 21.39 -12.35 3.96
CA LEU A 2 21.92 -12.70 5.29
C LEU A 2 21.18 -11.92 6.37
N GLY A 3 20.82 -12.58 7.46
CA GLY A 3 20.27 -11.96 8.66
C GLY A 3 20.67 -12.73 9.90
N GLY A 4 21.53 -12.15 10.74
CA GLY A 4 22.14 -12.88 11.86
C GLY A 4 22.88 -14.13 11.39
N ASN A 5 22.49 -15.27 11.94
CA ASN A 5 23.06 -16.59 11.64
C ASN A 5 22.34 -17.32 10.49
N ASP A 6 21.34 -16.70 9.87
CA ASP A 6 20.53 -17.34 8.84
C ASP A 6 20.79 -16.73 7.45
N LEU A 7 20.94 -17.59 6.45
CA LEU A 7 20.84 -17.24 5.03
C LEU A 7 19.42 -17.51 4.54
N TYR A 8 18.65 -16.45 4.29
CA TYR A 8 17.29 -16.52 3.75
C TYR A 8 17.29 -16.62 2.22
N ILE A 9 16.48 -17.53 1.69
CA ILE A 9 16.40 -17.90 0.28
C ILE A 9 14.94 -17.84 -0.16
N ALA A 10 14.64 -17.01 -1.16
CA ALA A 10 13.34 -16.99 -1.80
C ALA A 10 13.19 -18.18 -2.74
N VAL A 11 12.22 -19.06 -2.46
CA VAL A 11 11.91 -20.22 -3.29
C VAL A 11 10.64 -19.92 -4.09
N SER A 12 10.80 -19.26 -5.23
CA SER A 12 9.71 -18.66 -6.00
C SER A 12 8.59 -19.64 -6.36
N THR A 13 8.93 -20.83 -6.88
CA THR A 13 7.92 -21.85 -7.25
C THR A 13 7.26 -22.49 -6.04
N GLY A 14 7.97 -22.56 -4.91
CA GLY A 14 7.46 -23.10 -3.66
C GLY A 14 6.62 -22.10 -2.84
N LYS A 15 6.49 -20.85 -3.32
CA LYS A 15 5.82 -19.74 -2.61
C LYS A 15 6.19 -19.67 -1.13
N LYS A 16 7.50 -19.72 -0.87
CA LYS A 16 8.07 -19.75 0.48
C LYS A 16 9.44 -19.11 0.56
N ILE A 17 9.84 -18.78 1.78
CA ILE A 17 11.23 -18.51 2.14
C ILE A 17 11.76 -19.72 2.88
N SER A 18 12.96 -20.17 2.49
CA SER A 18 13.73 -21.16 3.25
C SER A 18 14.94 -20.48 3.87
N LYS A 19 15.52 -21.10 4.90
CA LYS A 19 16.73 -20.61 5.55
C LYS A 19 17.76 -21.72 5.75
N ILE A 20 19.02 -21.32 5.78
CA ILE A 20 20.15 -22.18 6.14
C ILE A 20 20.84 -21.52 7.34
N ASP A 21 21.06 -22.26 8.41
CA ASP A 21 21.91 -21.80 9.52
C ASP A 21 23.36 -21.82 9.03
N ILE A 22 23.98 -20.64 8.94
CA ILE A 22 25.36 -20.49 8.47
C ILE A 22 26.39 -20.70 9.58
N THR A 23 25.95 -20.95 10.81
CA THR A 23 26.83 -21.38 11.91
C THR A 23 27.02 -22.88 11.97
N ASP A 24 26.20 -23.65 11.24
CA ASP A 24 26.43 -25.07 11.04
C ASP A 24 27.80 -25.28 10.37
N PRO A 25 28.60 -26.25 10.82
CA PRO A 25 29.91 -26.53 10.23
C PRO A 25 29.82 -26.96 8.76
N ILE A 26 28.64 -27.43 8.32
CA ILE A 26 28.33 -27.83 6.95
C ILE A 26 26.94 -27.28 6.58
N PRO A 27 26.83 -26.00 6.18
CA PRO A 27 25.56 -25.31 5.97
C PRO A 27 24.95 -25.67 4.59
N THR A 28 24.50 -26.92 4.44
CA THR A 28 23.99 -27.45 3.16
C THR A 28 22.49 -27.69 3.13
N THR A 29 21.83 -27.69 4.28
CA THR A 29 20.40 -28.06 4.40
C THR A 29 19.53 -26.83 4.56
N ALA A 30 18.75 -26.51 3.54
CA ALA A 30 17.72 -25.47 3.64
C ALA A 30 16.46 -26.02 4.33
N THR A 31 16.00 -25.31 5.35
CA THR A 31 14.73 -25.60 6.05
C THR A 31 13.68 -24.56 5.68
N GLU A 32 12.41 -24.93 5.71
CA GLU A 32 11.33 -23.96 5.49
C GLU A 32 11.28 -22.97 6.64
N PHE A 33 11.33 -21.67 6.33
CA PHE A 33 11.19 -20.61 7.31
C PHE A 33 9.74 -20.13 7.40
N ILE A 34 9.15 -19.79 6.26
CA ILE A 34 7.75 -19.35 6.18
C ILE A 34 7.20 -19.60 4.77
N SER A 35 5.93 -19.95 4.67
CA SER A 35 5.20 -20.21 3.43
C SER A 35 3.85 -19.48 3.44
N GLY A 36 3.07 -19.60 2.37
CA GLY A 36 1.74 -18.98 2.26
C GLY A 36 1.71 -17.63 1.54
N PHE A 37 2.75 -17.31 0.78
CA PHE A 37 2.78 -16.13 -0.09
C PHE A 37 1.67 -16.18 -1.16
N THR A 38 1.06 -15.05 -1.48
CA THR A 38 0.01 -14.95 -2.51
C THR A 38 0.66 -15.05 -3.90
N GLY A 39 1.80 -14.38 -4.07
CA GLY A 39 2.64 -14.38 -5.26
C GLY A 39 3.92 -15.21 -5.12
N ARG A 40 4.82 -15.01 -6.09
CA ARG A 40 6.15 -15.65 -6.10
C ARG A 40 7.16 -14.74 -5.41
N PRO A 41 7.71 -15.11 -4.24
CA PRO A 41 8.75 -14.31 -3.59
C PRO A 41 9.99 -14.25 -4.48
N TYR A 42 10.62 -13.08 -4.57
CA TYR A 42 11.74 -12.84 -5.48
C TYR A 42 12.85 -12.03 -4.82
N GLY A 43 12.63 -10.73 -4.62
CA GLY A 43 13.57 -9.85 -3.94
C GLY A 43 13.43 -9.95 -2.43
N LEU A 44 14.57 -9.91 -1.73
CA LEU A 44 14.64 -9.87 -0.28
C LEU A 44 15.43 -8.64 0.14
N LEU A 45 14.93 -7.93 1.15
CA LEU A 45 15.62 -6.80 1.80
C LEU A 45 15.42 -6.90 3.31
N LEU A 46 16.50 -6.86 4.08
CA LEU A 46 16.42 -6.86 5.55
C LEU A 46 16.71 -5.46 6.09
N HIS A 47 15.86 -4.97 6.98
CA HIS A 47 16.07 -3.71 7.70
C HIS A 47 15.71 -3.88 9.18
N GLY A 48 16.72 -3.93 10.05
CA GLY A 48 16.52 -4.38 11.44
C GLY A 48 16.04 -5.83 11.46
N ASN A 49 14.90 -6.08 12.10
CA ASN A 49 14.26 -7.41 12.10
C ASN A 49 13.21 -7.57 10.99
N ASP A 50 12.92 -6.52 10.22
CA ASP A 50 11.92 -6.58 9.16
C ASP A 50 12.54 -7.09 7.87
N LEU A 51 12.18 -8.31 7.47
CA LEU A 51 12.47 -8.88 6.16
C LEU A 51 11.34 -8.53 5.19
N TYR A 52 11.64 -7.66 4.23
CA TYR A 52 10.78 -7.30 3.12
C TYR A 52 10.98 -8.26 1.96
N VAL A 53 9.88 -8.69 1.35
CA VAL A 53 9.84 -9.68 0.27
C VAL A 53 8.98 -9.16 -0.86
N SER A 54 9.56 -8.96 -2.05
CA SER A 54 8.76 -8.62 -3.24
C SER A 54 8.15 -9.87 -3.87
N GLU A 55 6.87 -9.77 -4.26
CA GLU A 55 6.12 -10.89 -4.84
C GLU A 55 5.78 -10.61 -6.31
N PHE A 56 6.54 -11.22 -7.23
CA PHE A 56 6.53 -10.85 -8.65
C PHE A 56 5.16 -11.03 -9.34
N SER A 57 4.40 -12.07 -8.99
CA SER A 57 3.15 -12.40 -9.69
C SER A 57 1.91 -11.72 -9.11
N SER A 58 1.94 -11.27 -7.86
CA SER A 58 0.81 -10.56 -7.24
C SER A 58 1.02 -9.04 -7.20
N GLY A 59 2.26 -8.56 -7.34
CA GLY A 59 2.59 -7.15 -7.18
C GLY A 59 2.64 -6.71 -5.71
N ASP A 60 2.54 -7.66 -4.78
CA ASP A 60 2.57 -7.41 -3.35
C ASP A 60 4.01 -7.20 -2.85
N LEU A 61 4.11 -6.47 -1.75
CA LEU A 61 5.31 -6.42 -0.91
C LEU A 61 4.92 -7.02 0.44
N SER A 62 5.52 -8.14 0.82
CA SER A 62 5.32 -8.76 2.13
C SER A 62 6.41 -8.34 3.11
N LYS A 63 6.08 -8.32 4.40
CA LYS A 63 7.00 -8.06 5.51
C LYS A 63 6.86 -9.15 6.56
N ILE A 64 7.99 -9.58 7.10
CA ILE A 64 8.11 -10.58 8.15
C ILE A 64 9.03 -10.03 9.23
N ASP A 65 8.61 -10.10 10.49
CA ASP A 65 9.52 -9.90 11.62
C ASP A 65 10.27 -11.22 11.89
N ILE A 66 11.57 -11.25 11.59
CA ILE A 66 12.39 -12.47 11.72
C ILE A 66 12.76 -12.79 13.17
N ALA A 67 12.57 -11.86 14.10
CA ALA A 67 12.81 -12.07 15.53
C ALA A 67 11.55 -12.53 16.28
N ALA A 68 10.40 -12.52 15.63
CA ALA A 68 9.16 -13.00 16.23
C ALA A 68 9.24 -14.51 16.51
N PRO A 69 8.77 -15.00 17.68
CA PRO A 69 8.77 -16.44 18.00
C PRO A 69 7.85 -17.25 17.08
N SER A 70 6.91 -16.58 16.41
CA SER A 70 6.05 -17.17 15.38
C SER A 70 5.88 -16.15 14.26
N PRO A 71 6.81 -16.12 13.28
CA PRO A 71 6.79 -15.15 12.19
C PRO A 71 5.53 -15.29 11.35
N THR A 72 4.94 -14.17 10.96
CA THR A 72 3.75 -14.12 10.09
C THR A 72 3.99 -13.22 8.89
N LEU A 73 3.28 -13.49 7.79
CA LEU A 73 3.29 -12.64 6.61
C LEU A 73 2.35 -11.46 6.83
N THR A 74 2.91 -10.25 6.74
CA THR A 74 2.12 -9.02 6.71
C THR A 74 2.29 -8.36 5.36
N THR A 75 1.21 -8.16 4.62
CA THR A 75 1.26 -7.36 3.39
C THR A 75 1.57 -5.91 3.74
N VAL A 76 2.63 -5.36 3.15
CA VAL A 76 2.94 -3.94 3.18
C VAL A 76 2.05 -3.26 2.15
N SER A 77 0.98 -2.65 2.65
CA SER A 77 0.22 -1.70 1.84
C SER A 77 1.08 -0.46 1.61
N LEU A 78 1.66 -0.35 0.42
CA LEU A 78 2.13 0.95 -0.06
C LEU A 78 0.94 1.88 0.01
N SER A 79 1.06 2.99 0.75
CA SER A 79 0.00 3.97 0.88
C SER A 79 -0.50 4.31 -0.52
N LEU A 80 -1.75 3.91 -0.79
CA LEU A 80 -2.42 4.11 -2.05
C LEU A 80 -2.26 5.58 -2.45
N ILE A 81 -1.50 5.84 -3.52
CA ILE A 81 -1.28 7.21 -3.98
C ILE A 81 -2.59 7.66 -4.63
N VAL A 82 -3.51 8.14 -3.80
CA VAL A 82 -4.71 8.76 -4.31
C VAL A 82 -4.36 10.16 -4.81
N SER A 83 -4.69 10.38 -6.08
CA SER A 83 -4.50 11.64 -6.80
C SER A 83 -5.86 12.24 -7.15
N MET A 84 -5.90 13.57 -7.26
CA MET A 84 -7.11 14.30 -7.64
C MET A 84 -6.82 15.31 -8.75
N TYR A 85 -7.64 15.30 -9.80
CA TYR A 85 -7.47 16.16 -10.98
C TYR A 85 -8.81 16.39 -11.72
N PRO A 86 -8.97 17.48 -12.48
CA PRO A 86 -8.03 18.59 -12.57
C PRO A 86 -7.99 19.39 -11.25
N ASN A 87 -6.80 19.83 -10.86
CA ASN A 87 -6.62 20.83 -9.82
C ASN A 87 -5.73 21.93 -10.42
N PRO A 88 -6.27 23.14 -10.68
CA PRO A 88 -7.60 23.62 -10.28
C PRO A 88 -8.76 22.95 -11.01
N ALA A 89 -9.88 22.78 -10.30
CA ALA A 89 -11.13 22.23 -10.80
C ALA A 89 -11.89 23.24 -11.65
N ASP A 90 -12.41 22.74 -12.77
CA ASP A 90 -13.32 23.45 -13.69
C ASP A 90 -14.50 22.51 -13.98
N GLY A 91 -15.61 22.73 -13.26
CA GLY A 91 -16.80 21.88 -13.29
C GLY A 91 -16.70 20.52 -12.60
N TYR A 92 -15.55 19.88 -12.47
CA TYR A 92 -15.41 18.59 -11.78
C TYR A 92 -14.01 18.33 -11.21
N VAL A 93 -13.91 17.33 -10.34
CA VAL A 93 -12.66 16.61 -10.00
C VAL A 93 -12.88 15.11 -10.15
N LYS A 94 -11.80 14.36 -10.37
CA LYS A 94 -11.72 12.90 -10.39
C LYS A 94 -10.72 12.43 -9.36
N THR A 95 -10.90 11.20 -8.89
CA THR A 95 -9.90 10.49 -8.09
C THR A 95 -9.25 9.39 -8.91
N LEU A 96 -7.96 9.16 -8.71
CA LEU A 96 -7.23 8.00 -9.24
C LEU A 96 -6.59 7.25 -8.08
N GLY A 97 -6.62 5.92 -8.18
CA GLY A 97 -6.14 5.02 -7.15
C GLY A 97 -7.20 4.71 -6.10
N VAL A 98 -8.51 4.80 -6.36
CA VAL A 98 -9.55 4.41 -5.39
C VAL A 98 -10.02 2.99 -5.73
N THR A 99 -9.45 1.97 -5.09
CA THR A 99 -9.64 0.56 -5.47
C THR A 99 -11.02 0.00 -5.17
N GLU A 100 -11.73 0.57 -4.19
CA GLU A 100 -13.10 0.24 -3.83
C GLU A 100 -13.91 1.52 -3.65
N ALA A 101 -15.23 1.45 -3.85
CA ALA A 101 -16.10 2.61 -3.73
C ALA A 101 -16.12 3.12 -2.28
N VAL A 102 -15.66 4.35 -2.06
CA VAL A 102 -15.56 4.97 -0.73
C VAL A 102 -16.49 6.17 -0.59
N ASN A 103 -16.88 6.47 0.64
CA ASN A 103 -17.58 7.71 0.92
C ASN A 103 -16.59 8.88 0.86
N PHE A 104 -17.05 10.00 0.33
CA PHE A 104 -16.29 11.24 0.33
C PHE A 104 -17.09 12.39 0.92
N LYS A 105 -16.37 13.39 1.41
CA LYS A 105 -16.90 14.68 1.85
C LYS A 105 -16.07 15.82 1.28
N ILE A 106 -16.73 16.91 0.92
CA ILE A 106 -16.09 18.16 0.51
C ILE A 106 -16.34 19.21 1.58
N PHE A 107 -15.25 19.80 2.08
CA PHE A 107 -15.27 20.87 3.06
C PHE A 107 -14.76 22.17 2.45
N ASN A 108 -15.31 23.30 2.90
CA ASN A 108 -14.67 24.60 2.69
C ASN A 108 -13.50 24.81 3.68
N VAL A 109 -12.79 25.94 3.57
CA VAL A 109 -11.64 26.25 4.45
C VAL A 109 -11.99 26.45 5.93
N LEU A 110 -13.27 26.62 6.26
CA LEU A 110 -13.74 26.72 7.64
C LEU A 110 -14.10 25.35 8.24
N GLY A 111 -13.94 24.26 7.48
CA GLY A 111 -14.29 22.91 7.90
C GLY A 111 -15.79 22.61 7.81
N VAL A 112 -16.59 23.45 7.14
CA VAL A 112 -18.02 23.19 6.93
C VAL A 112 -18.17 22.20 5.78
N GLU A 113 -18.90 21.11 6.01
CA GLU A 113 -19.29 20.14 4.98
C GLU A 113 -20.23 20.82 3.98
N ILE A 114 -19.86 20.82 2.70
CA ILE A 114 -20.63 21.41 1.60
C ILE A 114 -21.35 20.32 0.80
N PHE A 115 -20.69 19.18 0.63
CA PHE A 115 -21.16 18.11 -0.24
C PHE A 115 -20.57 16.78 0.21
N SER A 116 -21.32 15.70 0.04
CA SER A 116 -20.85 14.35 0.33
C SER A 116 -21.49 13.34 -0.62
N GLY A 117 -20.89 12.17 -0.72
CA GLY A 117 -21.36 11.12 -1.63
C GLY A 117 -20.46 9.89 -1.59
N LYS A 118 -20.59 9.06 -2.61
CA LYS A 118 -19.75 7.87 -2.83
C LYS A 118 -19.02 8.00 -4.15
N ILE A 119 -17.75 7.59 -4.19
CA ILE A 119 -16.90 7.70 -5.38
C ILE A 119 -16.09 6.42 -5.57
N SER A 120 -15.99 5.96 -6.81
CA SER A 120 -15.08 4.90 -7.24
C SER A 120 -13.97 5.48 -8.12
N ASP A 121 -12.97 4.66 -8.45
CA ASP A 121 -11.86 5.10 -9.31
C ASP A 121 -12.35 5.78 -10.60
N SER A 122 -11.67 6.89 -10.94
CA SER A 122 -11.87 7.65 -12.18
C SER A 122 -13.26 8.28 -12.37
N GLN A 123 -14.18 8.13 -11.41
CA GLN A 123 -15.49 8.81 -11.42
C GLN A 123 -15.33 10.32 -11.15
N GLN A 124 -16.26 11.09 -11.70
CA GLN A 124 -16.30 12.55 -11.51
C GLN A 124 -17.14 12.91 -10.31
N ILE A 125 -16.64 13.86 -9.53
CA ILE A 125 -17.42 14.65 -8.58
C ILE A 125 -17.71 15.98 -9.25
N ASP A 126 -19.00 16.28 -9.49
CA ASP A 126 -19.41 17.58 -10.02
C ASP A 126 -19.14 18.67 -8.98
N THR A 127 -18.39 19.68 -9.37
CA THR A 127 -18.01 20.82 -8.51
C THR A 127 -18.69 22.11 -8.94
N LYS A 128 -19.57 22.12 -9.95
CA LYS A 128 -20.27 23.33 -10.43
C LYS A 128 -21.07 24.02 -9.35
N ILE A 129 -21.58 23.27 -8.36
CA ILE A 129 -22.28 23.82 -7.20
C ILE A 129 -21.37 24.64 -6.27
N LEU A 130 -20.05 24.46 -6.37
CA LEU A 130 -19.07 25.15 -5.54
C LEU A 130 -18.74 26.51 -6.14
N THR A 131 -18.71 27.53 -5.28
CA THR A 131 -18.16 28.84 -5.63
C THR A 131 -16.65 28.76 -5.81
N GLN A 132 -16.05 29.82 -6.39
CA GLN A 132 -14.60 29.87 -6.55
C GLN A 132 -13.92 29.94 -5.17
N GLY A 133 -12.88 29.12 -4.97
CA GLY A 133 -12.22 29.04 -3.68
C GLY A 133 -11.38 27.79 -3.48
N ILE A 134 -10.91 27.61 -2.25
CA ILE A 134 -10.15 26.44 -1.80
C ILE A 134 -11.09 25.48 -1.08
N TYR A 135 -10.96 24.19 -1.39
CA TYR A 135 -11.76 23.11 -0.81
C TYR A 135 -10.87 21.93 -0.44
N TYR A 136 -11.40 21.07 0.42
CA TYR A 136 -10.79 19.81 0.82
C TYR A 136 -11.75 18.66 0.50
N LEU A 137 -11.27 17.70 -0.29
CA LEU A 137 -11.95 16.42 -0.52
C LEU A 137 -11.37 15.40 0.46
N GLU A 138 -12.18 14.94 1.39
CA GLU A 138 -11.88 13.82 2.28
C GLU A 138 -12.43 12.53 1.69
N LEU A 139 -11.59 11.51 1.58
CA LEU A 139 -11.98 10.13 1.28
C LEU A 139 -11.89 9.32 2.57
N GLU A 140 -13.01 8.71 2.96
CA GLU A 140 -13.15 8.00 4.23
C GLU A 140 -12.05 6.94 4.41
N ASN A 141 -11.34 7.01 5.55
CA ASN A 141 -10.25 6.11 5.93
C ASN A 141 -9.07 6.03 4.94
N ILE A 142 -8.98 6.96 3.98
CA ILE A 142 -7.92 6.98 2.97
C ILE A 142 -7.06 8.23 3.09
N LYS A 143 -7.59 9.40 2.70
CA LYS A 143 -6.80 10.61 2.52
C LYS A 143 -7.68 11.85 2.36
N THR A 144 -7.18 12.99 2.82
CA THR A 144 -7.75 14.30 2.53
C THR A 144 -6.85 15.05 1.53
N MET A 145 -7.46 15.64 0.50
CA MET A 145 -6.75 16.33 -0.57
C MET A 145 -7.31 17.73 -0.79
N ARG A 146 -6.43 18.72 -0.95
CA ARG A 146 -6.81 20.11 -1.24
C ARG A 146 -6.99 20.32 -2.75
N PHE A 147 -8.05 21.01 -3.17
CA PHE A 147 -8.18 21.54 -4.54
C PHE A 147 -8.68 22.98 -4.56
N ILE A 148 -8.49 23.62 -5.72
CA ILE A 148 -8.94 24.98 -6.00
C ILE A 148 -10.06 24.92 -7.04
N LYS A 149 -11.20 25.57 -6.80
CA LYS A 149 -12.25 25.79 -7.81
C LYS A 149 -12.03 27.13 -8.50
N LYS A 150 -11.87 27.13 -9.83
CA LYS A 150 -11.55 28.35 -10.60
C LYS A 150 -12.73 28.97 -11.36
N LYS A 151 -13.73 28.19 -11.78
CA LYS A 151 -14.94 28.67 -12.46
C LYS A 151 -16.09 27.74 -12.15
#